data_AF-A0A1H6CXR2-F1
#
_entry.id   AF-A0A1H6CXR2-F1
#
_cell.length_a   1.000
_cell.length_b   1.000
_cell.length_c   1.000
_cell.angle_alpha   90.00
_cell.angle_beta   90.00
_cell.angle_gamma   90.00
#
_symmetry.space_group_name_H-M   'P 1'
#
loop_
_entity.id
_entity.type
_entity.pdbx_description
1 polymer ?
#
loop_
_entity_poly.entity_id
_entity_poly.type
_entity_poly.pdbx_seq_one_letter_code
_entity_poly.pdbx_strand_id
1 'polypeptide(L)'
;MYIWESHSPQRLRHVKEASCCEAYILCSEGAQYYVLRRTDFARFEETARGTYEHAAAVWLNLAERHKQQAHRAGVRHAKPSPGPIISGAGVDRVPME
;
A
#
# COMPACT_ATOMS: atom_id res chain seq x y z
N MET A 1 17.31 8.24 4.49
CA MET A 1 16.17 8.43 5.42
C MET A 1 14.96 8.79 4.57
N TYR A 2 13.83 8.10 4.71
CA TYR A 2 12.63 8.36 3.89
C TYR A 2 11.74 9.38 4.59
N ILE A 3 11.21 10.34 3.83
CA ILE A 3 10.20 11.29 4.31
C ILE A 3 8.85 10.61 4.13
N TRP A 4 8.05 10.57 5.20
CA TRP A 4 6.73 9.95 5.23
C TRP A 4 5.67 11.02 5.39
N GLU A 5 4.68 10.99 4.51
CA GLU A 5 3.59 11.97 4.48
C GLU A 5 2.25 11.26 4.68
N SER A 6 1.27 11.94 5.25
CA SER A 6 -0.09 11.39 5.38
C SER A 6 -0.64 11.05 4.00
N HIS A 7 -1.02 9.80 3.77
CA HIS A 7 -1.56 9.40 2.48
C HIS A 7 -3.01 9.90 2.34
N SER A 8 -3.25 10.75 1.34
CA SER A 8 -4.59 11.14 0.92
C SER A 8 -4.79 10.66 -0.53
N PRO A 9 -5.60 9.61 -0.75
CA PRO A 9 -5.84 9.09 -2.09
C PRO A 9 -6.61 10.13 -2.92
N GLN A 10 -6.08 10.53 -4.08
CA GLN A 10 -6.77 11.47 -4.97
C GLN A 10 -7.62 10.71 -6.00
N ARG A 11 -7.24 9.47 -6.33
CA ARG A 11 -7.93 8.58 -7.28
C ARG A 11 -7.91 7.13 -6.80
N LEU A 12 -8.51 6.24 -7.60
CA LEU A 12 -8.42 4.80 -7.42
C LEU A 12 -6.95 4.36 -7.45
N ARG A 13 -6.51 3.71 -6.37
CA ARG A 13 -5.19 3.11 -6.25
C ARG A 13 -5.21 1.66 -6.74
N HIS A 14 -4.14 1.25 -7.41
CA HIS A 14 -3.89 -0.16 -7.72
C HIS A 14 -2.71 -0.66 -6.92
N VAL A 15 -2.90 -1.74 -6.17
CA VAL A 15 -1.79 -2.43 -5.49
C VAL A 15 -1.01 -3.22 -6.53
N LYS A 16 0.31 -3.01 -6.58
CA LYS A 16 1.22 -3.75 -7.45
C LYS A 16 1.89 -4.89 -6.69
N GLU A 17 2.46 -4.57 -5.53
CA GLU A 17 3.13 -5.54 -4.67
C GLU A 17 2.93 -5.20 -3.19
N ALA A 18 2.96 -6.22 -2.34
CA ALA A 18 2.87 -6.07 -0.89
C ALA A 18 3.97 -6.89 -0.21
N SER A 19 4.54 -6.32 0.84
CA SER A 19 5.47 -7.03 1.72
C SER A 19 4.76 -8.17 2.48
N CYS A 20 5.52 -9.03 3.15
CA CYS A 20 5.02 -10.29 3.74
C CYS A 20 3.83 -10.14 4.72
N CYS A 21 3.61 -8.96 5.29
CA CYS A 21 2.49 -8.67 6.19
C CYS A 21 1.72 -7.39 5.80
N GLU A 22 1.94 -6.89 4.58
CA GLU A 22 1.39 -5.63 4.08
C GLU A 22 1.82 -4.38 4.89
N ALA A 23 2.89 -4.48 5.69
CA ALA A 23 3.46 -3.32 6.37
C ALA A 23 3.90 -2.24 5.37
N TYR A 24 4.36 -2.67 4.20
CA TYR A 24 4.70 -1.85 3.05
C TYR A 24 4.02 -2.35 1.78
N ILE A 25 3.45 -1.45 0.99
CA ILE A 25 2.68 -1.74 -0.21
C ILE A 25 3.14 -0.79 -1.33
N LEU A 26 3.49 -1.34 -2.48
CA LEU A 26 3.74 -0.57 -3.70
C LEU A 26 2.41 -0.36 -4.43
N CYS A 27 2.08 0.90 -4.67
CA CYS A 27 0.84 1.31 -5.32
C CYS A 27 1.12 2.12 -6.59
N SER A 28 0.12 2.15 -7.47
CA SER A 28 0.06 3.09 -8.59
C SER A 28 -1.24 3.88 -8.58
N GLU A 29 -1.17 5.14 -8.95
CA GLU A 29 -2.30 6.05 -9.10
C GLU A 29 -2.07 6.94 -10.32
N GLY A 30 -2.92 6.79 -11.34
CA GLY A 30 -2.67 7.38 -12.65
C GLY A 30 -1.31 6.95 -13.21
N ALA A 31 -0.46 7.90 -13.56
CA ALA A 31 0.89 7.67 -14.08
C ALA A 31 1.98 7.64 -12.99
N GLN A 32 1.62 7.71 -11.72
CA GLN A 32 2.56 7.75 -10.61
C GLN A 32 2.54 6.47 -9.78
N TYR A 33 3.68 6.17 -9.17
CA TYR A 33 3.88 5.08 -8.24
C TYR A 33 4.37 5.62 -6.91
N TYR A 34 4.03 4.94 -5.81
CA TYR A 34 4.41 5.32 -4.46
C TYR A 34 4.37 4.11 -3.53
N VAL A 35 5.01 4.25 -2.38
CA VAL A 35 5.02 3.22 -1.33
C VAL A 35 4.18 3.69 -0.16
N LEU A 36 3.21 2.86 0.24
CA LEU A 36 2.48 3.03 1.47
C LEU A 36 3.14 2.23 2.58
N ARG A 37 3.19 2.80 3.79
CA ARG A 37 3.35 2.04 5.03
C ARG A 37 2.06 2.08 5.83
N ARG A 38 1.72 0.96 6.45
CA ARG A 38 0.58 0.89 7.38
C ARG A 38 1.07 1.33 8.77
N THR A 39 0.53 2.43 9.29
CA THR A 39 0.85 2.91 10.65
C THR A 39 -0.15 2.45 11.69
N ASP A 40 -1.40 2.25 11.31
CA ASP A 40 -2.50 1.72 12.13
C ASP A 40 -3.54 1.02 11.25
N PHE A 41 -4.57 0.40 11.85
CA PHE A 41 -5.62 -0.38 11.16
C PHE A 41 -6.26 0.28 9.93
N ALA A 42 -6.29 1.61 9.87
CA ALA A 42 -6.86 2.35 8.74
C ALA A 42 -5.99 3.54 8.28
N ARG A 43 -4.78 3.69 8.82
CA ARG A 43 -3.90 4.83 8.50
C ARG A 43 -2.72 4.37 7.67
N PHE A 44 -2.53 5.08 6.57
CA PHE A 44 -1.41 4.88 5.67
C PHE A 44 -0.62 6.17 5.60
N GLU A 45 0.69 6.02 5.57
CA GLU A 45 1.61 7.08 5.19
C GLU A 45 2.29 6.68 3.89
N GLU A 46 2.66 7.67 3.12
CA GLU A 46 3.20 7.54 1.78
C GLU A 46 4.66 8.00 1.74
N THR A 47 5.43 7.38 0.85
CA THR A 47 6.74 7.86 0.45
C THR A 47 7.04 7.52 -1.01
N ALA A 48 8.13 8.08 -1.53
CA ALA A 48 8.71 7.76 -2.83
C ALA A 48 7.73 7.88 -4.02
N ARG A 49 6.86 8.90 -3.98
CA ARG A 49 5.98 9.21 -5.11
C ARG A 49 6.79 9.63 -6.33
N GLY A 50 6.57 8.97 -7.46
CA GLY A 50 7.30 9.24 -8.69
C GLY A 50 7.14 8.15 -9.74
N THR A 51 8.22 7.84 -10.45
CA THR A 51 8.28 6.79 -11.45
C THR A 51 8.25 5.40 -10.81
N TYR A 52 7.89 4.38 -11.59
CA TYR A 52 7.90 2.99 -11.13
C TYR A 52 9.27 2.58 -10.59
N GLU A 53 10.35 2.87 -11.32
CA GLU A 53 11.71 2.49 -10.95
C GLU A 53 12.11 3.06 -9.58
N HIS A 54 11.77 4.32 -9.32
CA HIS A 54 12.04 4.96 -8.04
C HIS A 54 11.24 4.31 -6.90
N ALA A 55 9.93 4.18 -7.06
CA ALA A 55 9.06 3.63 -6.03
C ALA A 55 9.35 2.14 -5.75
N ALA A 56 9.64 1.35 -6.79
CA ALA A 56 9.96 -0.07 -6.68
C ALA A 56 11.30 -0.29 -5.96
N ALA A 57 12.34 0.51 -6.25
CA ALA A 57 13.61 0.43 -5.56
C ALA A 57 13.47 0.72 -4.05
N VAL A 58 12.66 1.73 -3.70
CA VAL A 58 12.37 2.07 -2.30
C VAL A 58 11.55 0.97 -1.63
N TRP A 59 10.52 0.45 -2.30
CA TRP A 59 9.71 -0.65 -1.79
C TRP A 59 10.56 -1.90 -1.51
N LEU A 60 11.43 -2.30 -2.45
CA LEU A 60 12.29 -3.47 -2.30
C LEU A 60 13.20 -3.33 -1.08
N ASN A 61 13.84 -2.16 -0.91
CA ASN A 61 14.68 -1.88 0.25
C ASN A 61 13.89 -1.98 1.57
N LEU A 62 12.67 -1.42 1.62
CA LEU A 62 11.82 -1.46 2.81
C LEU A 62 11.33 -2.88 3.12
N ALA A 63 10.90 -3.63 2.10
CA ALA A 63 10.42 -4.99 2.24
C ALA A 63 11.53 -5.94 2.70
N GLU A 64 12.74 -5.80 2.16
CA GLU A 64 13.89 -6.61 2.57
C GLU A 64 14.31 -6.32 4.01
N ARG A 65 14.40 -5.03 4.38
CA ARG A 65 14.71 -4.64 5.76
C ARG A 65 13.66 -5.14 6.74
N HIS A 66 12.38 -5.02 6.38
CA HIS A 66 11.28 -5.53 7.19
C HIS A 66 11.38 -7.05 7.39
N LYS A 67 11.63 -7.80 6.31
CA LYS A 67 11.83 -9.25 6.36
C LYS A 67 12.95 -9.61 7.33
N GLN A 68 14.11 -8.97 7.23
CA GLN A 68 15.24 -9.21 8.12
C GLN A 68 14.90 -8.91 9.60
N GLN A 69 14.18 -7.84 9.87
CA GLN A 69 13.75 -7.48 11.22
C GLN A 69 12.71 -8.45 11.78
N ALA A 70 11.71 -8.83 10.98
CA ALA A 70 10.66 -9.77 11.38
C ALA A 70 11.24 -11.16 11.71
N HIS A 71 12.19 -11.65 10.92
CA HIS A 71 12.88 -12.91 11.20
C HIS A 71 13.71 -12.85 12.49
N ARG A 72 14.35 -11.71 12.78
CA ARG A 72 15.13 -11.52 14.03
C ARG A 72 14.25 -11.44 15.28
N ALA A 73 13.07 -10.85 15.17
CA ALA A 73 12.15 -10.71 16.29
C ALA A 73 11.30 -11.96 16.56
N GLY A 74 11.45 -13.04 15.76
CA GLY A 74 10.64 -14.25 15.89
C GLY A 74 9.14 -14.04 15.59
N VAL A 75 8.77 -12.88 15.03
CA VAL A 75 7.37 -12.51 14.80
C VAL A 75 6.87 -13.24 13.56
N ARG A 76 6.10 -14.31 13.78
CA ARG A 76 5.27 -14.93 12.74
C ARG A 76 4.12 -13.98 12.43
N HIS A 77 4.25 -13.21 11.36
CA HIS A 77 3.16 -12.37 10.90
C HIS A 77 2.09 -13.28 10.27
N ALA A 78 0.91 -13.34 10.89
CA ALA A 78 -0.25 -13.94 10.25
C ALA A 78 -0.54 -13.19 8.96
N LYS A 79 -0.61 -13.91 7.84
CA LYS A 79 -0.97 -13.34 6.56
C LYS A 79 -2.38 -12.74 6.73
N PRO A 80 -2.60 -11.45 6.42
CA PRO A 80 -3.93 -10.89 6.49
C PRO A 80 -4.82 -11.69 5.55
N SER A 81 -5.92 -12.22 6.09
CA SER A 81 -6.97 -12.87 5.31
C SER A 81 -7.41 -11.90 4.21
N PRO A 82 -7.66 -12.36 2.97
CA PRO A 82 -8.16 -11.47 1.93
C PRO A 82 -9.42 -10.79 2.45
N GLY A 83 -9.33 -9.48 2.69
CA GLY A 83 -10.50 -8.65 2.99
C GLY A 83 -11.43 -8.63 1.77
N PRO A 84 -12.72 -8.31 1.95
CA PRO A 84 -13.65 -8.21 0.84
C PRO A 84 -13.11 -7.19 -0.18
N ILE A 85 -12.93 -7.64 -1.42
CA ILE A 85 -12.63 -6.77 -2.56
C ILE A 85 -13.85 -5.87 -2.74
N ILE A 86 -13.76 -4.62 -2.29
CA ILE A 86 -14.71 -3.57 -2.68
C ILE A 86 -14.47 -3.23 -4.16
N SER A 87 -14.99 -4.07 -5.05
CA SER A 87 -15.21 -3.70 -6.45
C SER A 87 -16.22 -2.57 -6.48
N GLY A 88 -15.81 -1.40 -6.95
CA GLY A 88 -16.72 -0.29 -7.21
C GLY A 88 -17.77 -0.72 -8.23
N ALA A 89 -18.98 -1.02 -7.75
CA ALA A 89 -20.17 -1.10 -8.56
C ALA A 89 -20.77 0.30 -8.64
N GLY A 90 -20.98 0.77 -9.87
CA GLY A 90 -21.48 2.10 -10.17
C GLY A 90 -22.79 2.44 -9.46
N VAL A 91 -22.89 3.70 -9.03
CA VAL A 91 -24.17 4.32 -8.72
C VAL A 91 -24.83 4.65 -10.06
N ASP A 92 -25.68 3.75 -10.52
CA ASP A 92 -26.73 4.11 -11.48
C ASP A 92 -27.94 4.57 -10.66
N ARG A 93 -28.22 5.87 -10.70
CA ARG A 93 -29.44 6.47 -10.14
C ARG A 93 -30.56 6.24 -11.16
N VAL A 94 -31.51 5.37 -10.83
CA VAL A 94 -32.82 5.34 -11.50
C VAL A 94 -33.80 6.22 -10.71
N PRO A 95 -34.62 7.07 -11.36
CA PRO A 95 -35.47 8.04 -10.68
C PRO A 95 -36.71 7.38 -10.02
N MET A 96 -37.18 8.00 -8.92
CA MET A 96 -38.48 7.69 -8.31
C MET A 96 -39.61 8.22 -9.20
N GLU A 97 -40.64 7.39 -9.38
CA GLU A 97 -42.01 7.84 -9.67
C GLU A 97 -42.74 8.17 -8.36
#